data_AF-A0A1G2JR11-F1
#
_entry.id   AF-A0A1G2JR11-F1
#
_cell.length_a   1.000
_cell.length_b   1.000
_cell.length_c   1.000
_cell.angle_alpha   90.00
_cell.angle_beta   90.00
_cell.angle_gamma   90.00
#
_symmetry.space_group_name_H-M   'P 1'
#
loop_
_entity.id
_entity.type
_entity.pdbx_description
1 polymer ?
#
loop_
_entity_poly.entity_id
_entity_poly.type
_entity_poly.pdbx_seq_one_letter_code
_entity_poly.pdbx_strand_id
1 'polypeptide(L)'
;MDQASMGCSPSEAFASRRVGWYCAPSLLGNCEKEDFFMRAVRPSLEIKRWVGVSWASICDRMFYEIKSKRAGKEAPFSAIYVLGPQAVLGTIHALVADGLFQLEKVDGKDVVFPTPALVEKVMGKKPVSMAS
;
A
#
# COMPACT_ATOMS: atom_id res chain seq x y z
N MET A 1 12.72 5.57 -5.57
CA MET A 1 11.85 6.27 -6.54
C MET A 1 11.69 7.73 -6.13
N ASP A 2 11.87 8.65 -7.08
CA ASP A 2 11.72 10.09 -6.85
C ASP A 2 10.28 10.56 -7.07
N GLN A 3 9.84 11.57 -6.33
CA GLN A 3 8.50 12.15 -6.44
C GLN A 3 8.17 12.64 -7.88
N ALA A 4 9.20 13.00 -8.65
CA ALA A 4 9.09 13.37 -10.05
C ALA A 4 8.56 12.23 -10.94
N SER A 5 8.87 10.96 -10.64
CA SER A 5 8.38 9.84 -11.44
C SER A 5 6.89 9.56 -11.25
N MET A 6 6.31 10.04 -10.14
CA MET A 6 4.91 9.78 -9.79
C MET A 6 3.93 10.82 -10.36
N GLY A 7 4.42 12.00 -10.77
CA GLY A 7 3.63 13.05 -11.42
C GLY A 7 2.61 13.78 -10.52
N CYS A 8 2.39 13.34 -9.28
CA CYS A 8 1.53 14.00 -8.30
C CYS A 8 1.94 13.62 -6.87
N SER A 9 1.39 14.30 -5.86
CA SER A 9 1.49 13.91 -4.46
C SER A 9 0.55 12.74 -4.11
N PRO A 10 0.84 11.97 -3.05
CA PRO A 10 -0.09 10.97 -2.54
C PRO A 10 -1.48 11.56 -2.25
N SER A 11 -1.55 12.72 -1.62
CA SER A 11 -2.85 13.34 -1.29
C SER A 11 -3.68 13.65 -2.54
N GLU A 12 -3.06 14.10 -3.63
CA GLU A 12 -3.75 14.36 -4.90
C GLU A 12 -4.21 13.07 -5.57
N ALA A 13 -3.36 12.04 -5.60
CA ALA A 13 -3.71 10.74 -6.18
C ALA A 13 -4.95 10.12 -5.53
N PHE A 14 -5.15 10.40 -4.24
CA PHE A 14 -6.20 9.81 -3.42
C PHE A 14 -7.35 10.76 -3.09
N ALA A 15 -7.30 12.04 -3.50
CA ALA A 15 -8.27 13.07 -3.16
C ALA A 15 -9.72 12.72 -3.57
N SER A 16 -9.90 12.01 -4.68
CA SER A 16 -11.21 11.65 -5.22
C SER A 16 -11.77 10.32 -4.69
N ARG A 17 -11.01 9.58 -3.88
CA ARG A 17 -11.38 8.24 -3.40
C ARG A 17 -11.70 8.31 -1.91
N ARG A 18 -12.81 7.69 -1.49
CA ARG A 18 -13.06 7.41 -0.07
C ARG A 18 -12.17 6.26 0.38
N VAL A 19 -10.94 6.58 0.71
CA VAL A 19 -9.97 5.61 1.21
C VAL A 19 -10.13 5.49 2.72
N GLY A 20 -10.60 4.33 3.17
CA GLY A 20 -10.66 3.99 4.59
C GLY A 20 -9.30 3.52 5.11
N TRP A 21 -9.21 3.20 6.40
CA TRP A 21 -7.92 2.84 7.03
C TRP A 21 -7.19 1.66 6.36
N TYR A 22 -7.94 0.63 5.96
CA TYR A 22 -7.46 -0.55 5.20
C TYR A 22 -8.48 -1.00 4.14
N CYS A 23 -9.30 -0.06 3.66
CA CYS A 23 -10.34 -0.37 2.70
C CYS A 23 -10.23 0.63 1.54
N ALA A 24 -9.89 0.10 0.37
CA ALA A 24 -9.93 0.81 -0.89
C ALA A 24 -10.98 0.12 -1.77
N PRO A 25 -12.27 0.18 -1.39
CA PRO A 25 -13.28 -0.77 -1.85
C PRO A 25 -13.35 -0.82 -3.38
N SER A 26 -13.19 -2.03 -3.91
CA SER A 26 -13.26 -2.35 -5.34
C SER A 26 -12.18 -1.69 -6.20
N LEU A 27 -11.07 -1.23 -5.61
CA LEU A 27 -9.95 -0.67 -6.35
C LEU A 27 -9.09 -1.76 -6.98
N LEU A 28 -8.87 -2.86 -6.25
CA LEU A 28 -7.97 -3.94 -6.65
C LEU A 28 -8.70 -5.28 -6.81
N GLY A 29 -10.01 -5.30 -6.56
CA GLY A 29 -10.90 -6.42 -6.89
C GLY A 29 -10.96 -7.53 -5.85
N ASN A 30 -10.08 -7.51 -4.85
CA ASN A 30 -10.18 -8.37 -3.66
C ASN A 30 -9.66 -7.65 -2.41
N CYS A 31 -10.15 -8.09 -1.24
CA CYS A 31 -9.90 -7.41 0.02
C CYS A 31 -8.44 -7.55 0.50
N GLU A 32 -7.73 -8.59 0.08
CA GLU A 32 -6.32 -8.81 0.43
C GLU A 32 -5.41 -7.79 -0.24
N LYS A 33 -5.58 -7.59 -1.57
CA LYS A 33 -4.82 -6.58 -2.31
C LYS A 33 -5.09 -5.20 -1.76
N GLU A 34 -6.34 -4.89 -1.43
CA GLU A 34 -6.74 -3.60 -0.89
C GLU A 34 -6.16 -3.35 0.51
N ASP A 35 -6.14 -4.35 1.39
CA ASP A 35 -5.53 -4.25 2.72
C ASP A 35 -4.01 -4.03 2.62
N PHE A 36 -3.31 -4.86 1.83
CA PHE A 36 -1.87 -4.68 1.61
C PHE A 36 -1.55 -3.32 0.99
N PHE A 37 -2.27 -2.96 -0.08
CA PHE A 37 -2.12 -1.69 -0.77
C PHE A 37 -2.24 -0.51 0.21
N MET A 38 -3.25 -0.53 1.07
CA MET A 38 -3.44 0.54 2.04
C MET A 38 -2.30 0.61 3.04
N ARG A 39 -1.77 -0.52 3.49
CA ARG A 39 -0.61 -0.56 4.39
C ARG A 39 0.65 -0.02 3.74
N ALA A 40 0.87 -0.33 2.47
CA ALA A 40 2.04 0.11 1.72
C ALA A 40 1.96 1.59 1.33
N VAL A 41 0.78 2.12 1.03
CA VAL A 41 0.60 3.51 0.60
C VAL A 41 0.43 4.48 1.77
N ARG A 42 -0.13 4.03 2.90
CA ARG A 42 -0.51 4.93 3.99
C ARG A 42 0.63 5.77 4.57
N PRO A 43 1.86 5.25 4.76
CA PRO A 43 2.97 6.11 5.18
C PRO A 43 3.21 7.27 4.21
N SER A 44 2.99 7.06 2.91
CA SER A 44 3.09 8.13 1.91
C SER A 44 2.00 9.19 2.07
N LEU A 45 0.78 8.79 2.44
CA LEU A 45 -0.31 9.72 2.74
C LEU A 45 -0.05 10.52 4.01
N GLU A 46 0.46 9.88 5.05
CA GLU A 46 0.72 10.51 6.37
C GLU A 46 1.81 11.59 6.27
N ILE A 47 2.87 11.34 5.49
CA ILE A 47 3.96 12.30 5.31
C ILE A 47 3.83 13.15 4.04
N LYS A 48 2.74 12.97 3.28
CA LYS A 48 2.45 13.68 2.01
C LYS A 48 3.53 13.54 0.93
N ARG A 49 4.30 12.46 0.95
CA ARG A 49 5.37 12.17 -0.01
C ARG A 49 5.40 10.68 -0.32
N TRP A 50 5.60 10.32 -1.59
CA TRP A 50 5.79 8.93 -1.98
C TRP A 50 7.04 8.34 -1.35
N VAL A 51 6.85 7.27 -0.58
CA VAL A 51 7.93 6.52 0.07
C VAL A 51 7.72 5.03 -0.09
N GLY A 52 8.84 4.32 -0.10
CA GLY A 52 8.83 2.88 0.07
C GLY A 52 8.63 2.52 1.53
N VAL A 53 8.00 1.38 1.76
CA VAL A 53 7.79 0.84 3.12
C VAL A 53 8.50 -0.49 3.21
N SER A 54 9.29 -0.69 4.26
CA SER A 54 9.94 -1.98 4.45
C SER A 54 8.90 -3.05 4.75
N TRP A 55 9.11 -4.23 4.18
CA TRP A 55 8.27 -5.40 4.41
C TRP A 55 8.17 -5.72 5.90
N ALA A 56 9.30 -5.68 6.61
CA ALA A 56 9.35 -5.87 8.06
C ALA A 56 8.40 -4.90 8.79
N SER A 57 8.37 -3.61 8.42
CA SER A 57 7.47 -2.63 9.04
C SER A 57 5.99 -2.94 8.79
N ILE A 58 5.63 -3.46 7.62
CA ILE A 58 4.26 -3.90 7.31
C ILE A 58 3.90 -5.08 8.21
N CYS A 59 4.78 -6.09 8.30
CA CYS A 59 4.59 -7.23 9.19
C CYS A 59 4.47 -6.84 10.66
N ASP A 60 5.36 -5.99 11.16
CA ASP A 60 5.36 -5.55 12.56
C ASP A 60 4.04 -4.88 12.93
N ARG A 61 3.52 -4.03 12.04
CA ARG A 61 2.22 -3.38 12.23
C ARG A 61 1.09 -4.39 12.27
N MET A 62 1.11 -5.39 11.39
CA MET A 62 0.13 -6.49 11.41
C MET A 62 0.23 -7.29 12.71
N PHE A 63 1.43 -7.68 13.15
CA PHE A 63 1.63 -8.40 14.41
C PHE A 63 1.17 -7.60 15.63
N TYR A 64 1.42 -6.29 15.65
CA TYR A 64 0.95 -5.40 16.71
C TYR A 64 -0.57 -5.37 16.80
N GLU A 65 -1.25 -5.23 15.66
CA GLU A 65 -2.70 -5.23 15.61
C GLU A 65 -3.27 -6.60 16.04
N ILE A 66 -2.59 -7.72 15.70
CA ILE A 66 -2.99 -9.07 16.10
C ILE A 66 -2.95 -9.19 17.62
N LYS A 67 -1.85 -8.75 18.22
CA LYS A 67 -1.70 -8.73 19.68
C LYS A 67 -2.76 -7.84 20.32
N SER A 68 -3.03 -6.67 19.74
CA SER A 68 -4.04 -5.73 20.24
C SER A 68 -5.45 -6.33 20.22
N LYS A 69 -5.87 -6.96 19.12
CA LYS A 69 -7.16 -7.66 19.03
C LYS A 69 -7.27 -8.80 20.03
N ARG A 70 -6.22 -9.63 20.16
CA ARG A 70 -6.19 -10.72 21.15
C ARG A 70 -6.26 -10.23 22.59
N ALA A 71 -5.76 -9.03 22.86
CA ALA A 71 -5.86 -8.36 24.15
C ALA A 71 -7.20 -7.63 24.37
N GLY A 72 -8.19 -7.80 23.48
CA GLY A 72 -9.50 -7.14 23.58
C GLY A 72 -9.49 -5.64 23.27
N LYS A 73 -8.39 -5.12 22.71
CA LYS A 73 -8.28 -3.70 22.34
C LYS A 73 -8.92 -3.45 20.98
N GLU A 74 -9.39 -2.22 20.80
CA GLU A 74 -9.78 -1.75 19.48
C GLU A 74 -8.56 -1.74 18.55
N ALA A 75 -8.71 -2.38 17.40
CA ALA A 75 -7.75 -2.32 16.32
C ALA A 75 -8.50 -2.33 14.99
N PRO A 76 -7.96 -1.72 13.94
CA PRO A 76 -8.56 -1.77 12.61
C PRO A 76 -8.72 -3.21 12.08
N PHE A 77 -9.74 -3.43 11.25
CA PHE A 77 -9.98 -4.71 10.57
C PHE A 77 -8.92 -4.92 9.48
N SER A 78 -8.27 -6.09 9.47
CA SER A 78 -7.34 -6.52 8.42
C SER A 78 -7.90 -7.79 7.78
N ALA A 79 -8.13 -7.79 6.47
CA ALA A 79 -8.51 -9.01 5.75
C ALA A 79 -7.48 -10.13 5.96
N ILE A 80 -6.23 -9.74 6.16
CA ILE A 80 -5.11 -10.63 6.45
C ILE A 80 -5.30 -11.45 7.75
N TYR A 81 -6.07 -10.97 8.74
CA TYR A 81 -6.44 -11.77 9.93
C TYR A 81 -7.14 -13.07 9.59
N VAL A 82 -8.04 -12.97 8.62
CA VAL A 82 -8.96 -14.05 8.27
C VAL A 82 -8.26 -15.06 7.36
N LEU A 83 -7.27 -14.60 6.60
CA LEU A 83 -6.71 -15.34 5.47
C LEU A 83 -5.29 -15.87 5.72
N GLY A 84 -4.61 -15.37 6.75
CA GLY A 84 -3.31 -15.86 7.19
C GLY A 84 -2.11 -15.37 6.35
N PRO A 85 -0.88 -15.66 6.80
CA PRO A 85 0.35 -15.08 6.24
C PRO A 85 0.62 -15.48 4.77
N GLN A 86 0.14 -16.64 4.32
CA GLN A 86 0.32 -17.08 2.93
C GLN A 86 -0.47 -16.21 1.94
N ALA A 87 -1.69 -15.79 2.32
CA ALA A 87 -2.50 -14.90 1.50
C ALA A 87 -1.82 -13.53 1.30
N VAL A 88 -1.05 -13.08 2.29
CA VAL A 88 -0.27 -11.83 2.21
C VAL A 88 0.85 -11.94 1.20
N LEU A 89 1.65 -13.00 1.27
CA LEU A 89 2.76 -13.21 0.34
C LEU A 89 2.26 -13.33 -1.10
N GLY A 90 1.20 -14.10 -1.32
CA GLY A 90 0.55 -14.22 -2.63
C GLY A 90 0.04 -12.86 -3.15
N THR A 91 -0.52 -12.04 -2.26
CA THR A 91 -0.99 -10.69 -2.60
C THR A 91 0.14 -9.78 -3.05
N ILE A 92 1.28 -9.80 -2.35
CA ILE A 92 2.45 -8.99 -2.71
C ILE A 92 2.96 -9.40 -4.07
N HIS A 93 3.16 -10.70 -4.28
CA HIS A 93 3.65 -11.23 -5.55
C HIS A 93 2.73 -10.85 -6.69
N ALA A 94 1.40 -10.93 -6.48
CA ALA A 94 0.42 -10.50 -7.47
C ALA A 94 0.52 -9.00 -7.76
N LEU A 95 0.63 -8.15 -6.75
CA LEU A 95 0.72 -6.69 -6.93
C LEU A 95 2.02 -6.23 -7.58
N VAL A 96 3.12 -6.94 -7.32
CA VAL A 96 4.41 -6.74 -8.00
C VAL A 96 4.33 -7.22 -9.45
N ALA A 97 3.73 -8.39 -9.69
CA ALA A 97 3.51 -8.91 -11.05
C ALA A 97 2.57 -8.00 -11.87
N ASP A 98 1.57 -7.40 -11.24
CA ASP A 98 0.67 -6.40 -11.83
C ASP A 98 1.38 -5.04 -12.08
N GLY A 99 2.65 -4.88 -11.66
CA GLY A 99 3.44 -3.67 -11.82
C GLY A 99 3.00 -2.50 -10.95
N LEU A 100 2.12 -2.75 -9.95
CA LEU A 100 1.58 -1.71 -9.05
C LEU A 100 2.54 -1.39 -7.91
N PHE A 101 3.40 -2.35 -7.55
CA PHE A 101 4.48 -2.14 -6.61
C PHE A 101 5.79 -2.64 -7.20
N GLN A 102 6.88 -2.03 -6.78
CA GLN A 102 8.24 -2.49 -7.05
C GLN A 102 8.88 -2.92 -5.74
N LEU A 103 9.55 -4.07 -5.75
CA LEU A 103 10.32 -4.57 -4.61
C LEU A 103 11.80 -4.26 -4.84
N GLU A 104 12.43 -3.60 -3.88
CA GLU A 104 13.86 -3.28 -3.92
C GLU A 104 14.53 -3.65 -2.60
N LYS A 105 15.83 -3.96 -2.63
CA LYS A 105 16.63 -4.09 -1.42
C LYS A 105 17.30 -2.75 -1.09
N VAL A 106 16.94 -2.19 0.06
CA VAL A 106 17.54 -0.96 0.60
C VAL A 106 18.14 -1.29 1.96
N ASP A 107 19.46 -1.11 2.11
CA ASP A 107 20.21 -1.45 3.32
C ASP A 107 19.94 -2.88 3.82
N GLY A 108 19.84 -3.83 2.88
CA GLY A 108 19.56 -5.24 3.15
C GLY A 108 18.11 -5.57 3.50
N LYS A 109 17.20 -4.58 3.50
CA LYS A 109 15.77 -4.75 3.77
C LYS A 109 14.97 -4.75 2.48
N ASP A 110 13.99 -5.64 2.39
CA ASP A 110 13.02 -5.62 1.29
C ASP A 110 12.05 -4.45 1.49
N VAL A 111 12.01 -3.53 0.53
CA VAL A 111 11.20 -2.31 0.55
C VAL A 111 10.28 -2.32 -0.65
N VAL A 112 8.98 -2.14 -0.40
CA VAL A 112 7.97 -2.01 -1.45
C VAL A 112 7.74 -0.54 -1.76
N PHE A 113 7.89 -0.17 -3.03
CA PHE A 113 7.63 1.16 -3.54
C PHE A 113 6.37 1.18 -4.40
N PRO A 114 5.46 2.14 -4.21
CA PRO A 114 4.35 2.36 -5.13
C PRO A 114 4.90 2.83 -6.49
N THR A 115 4.32 2.35 -7.58
CA THR A 115 4.75 2.71 -8.94
C THR A 115 3.82 3.77 -9.57
N PRO A 116 4.21 4.40 -10.68
CA PRO A 116 3.30 5.25 -11.44
C PRO A 116 2.04 4.52 -11.92
N ALA A 117 2.16 3.23 -12.29
CA ALA A 117 1.01 2.41 -12.68
C ALA A 117 -0.03 2.27 -11.57
N LEU A 118 0.39 2.29 -10.30
CA LEU A 118 -0.51 2.36 -9.17
C LEU A 118 -1.30 3.67 -9.16
N VAL A 119 -0.61 4.79 -9.36
CA VAL A 119 -1.25 6.12 -9.43
C VAL A 119 -2.27 6.15 -10.57
N GLU A 120 -1.91 5.63 -11.74
CA GLU A 120 -2.82 5.47 -12.88
C GLU A 120 -4.09 4.70 -12.51
N LYS A 121 -3.91 3.55 -11.85
CA LYS A 121 -4.98 2.68 -11.38
C LYS A 121 -5.91 3.42 -10.40
N VAL A 122 -5.34 4.17 -9.45
CA VAL A 122 -6.10 4.90 -8.43
C VAL A 122 -6.86 6.08 -9.03
N MET A 123 -6.18 6.91 -9.82
CA MET A 123 -6.76 8.13 -10.40
C MET A 123 -7.71 7.82 -11.56
N GLY A 124 -7.61 6.63 -12.17
CA GLY A 124 -8.37 6.27 -13.37
C GLY A 124 -7.94 7.05 -14.61
N LYS A 125 -6.77 7.71 -14.55
CA LYS A 125 -6.15 8.53 -15.61
C LYS A 125 -4.64 8.49 -15.45
N LYS A 126 -3.90 8.68 -16.56
CA LYS A 126 -2.44 8.84 -16.49
C LYS A 126 -2.06 10.05 -15.62
N PRO A 127 -1.12 9.94 -14.67
CA PRO A 127 -0.60 11.10 -13.97
C PRO A 127 0.01 12.03 -15.03
N VAL A 128 -0.35 13.30 -14.97
CA VAL A 128 0.21 14.30 -15.87
C VAL A 128 1.68 14.40 -15.53
N SER A 129 2.57 13.91 -16.40
CA SER A 129 4.00 14.16 -16.21
C SER A 129 4.19 15.66 -16.31
N MET A 130 4.58 16.32 -15.22
CA MET A 130 5.12 17.66 -15.33
C MET A 130 6.47 17.52 -16.04
N ALA A 131 6.44 17.71 -17.37
CA ALA A 131 7.63 17.84 -18.18
C ALA A 131 8.44 19.00 -17.59
N SER A 132 9.68 18.69 -17.19
CA SER A 132 10.70 19.67 -16.83
C SER A 132 11.23 20.35 -18.08
#